data_AF-A0A6F9DVW8-F1
#
_entry.id   AF-A0A6F9DVW8-F1
#
_cell.length_a   1.000
_cell.length_b   1.000
_cell.length_c   1.000
_cell.angle_alpha   90.00
_cell.angle_beta   90.00
_cell.angle_gamma   90.00
#
_symmetry.space_group_name_H-M   'P 1'
#
loop_
_entity.id
_entity.type
_entity.pdbx_description
1 polymer ?
#
loop_
_entity_poly.entity_id
_entity_poly.type
_entity_poly.pdbx_seq_one_letter_code
_entity_poly.pdbx_strand_id
1 'polypeptide(L)'
;MITNILEFLFIFGLVVVAFALSLSELYWYYGTPAAKKLFCPLNNSTSGAQCTKNVLFSNVRESFGTLYWAIFGQFDLSLISLSGRHFITEGVAWSLIALYHVVVILVMINMLIAMMSQSYDETSTNAEVEWKLHRAAVWLRFIRKENSLPPPMNVIPNIPKWISKLKCSRKCNQPETKKGVGTSYGEKLRKEAISMLLERYKYNTHLTK
;
A
#
# COMPACT_ATOMS: atom_id res chain seq x y z
N MET A 1 -10.26 4.95 -3.16
CA MET A 1 -10.12 3.83 -2.19
C MET A 1 -8.76 3.81 -1.48
N ILE A 2 -7.63 3.56 -2.18
CA ILE A 2 -6.31 3.39 -1.52
C ILE A 2 -5.87 4.61 -0.68
N THR A 3 -6.13 5.83 -1.17
CA THR A 3 -5.83 7.07 -0.43
C THR A 3 -6.54 7.11 0.93
N ASN A 4 -7.83 6.80 0.95
CA ASN A 4 -8.65 6.78 2.17
C ASN A 4 -8.17 5.71 3.15
N ILE A 5 -7.73 4.55 2.63
CA ILE A 5 -7.12 3.49 3.45
C ILE A 5 -5.82 3.97 4.09
N LEU A 6 -4.97 4.68 3.35
CA LEU A 6 -3.68 5.15 3.87
C LEU A 6 -3.86 6.21 4.97
N GLU A 7 -4.83 7.12 4.80
CA GLU A 7 -5.18 8.11 5.83
C GLU A 7 -5.67 7.43 7.11
N PHE A 8 -6.51 6.40 6.99
CA PHE A 8 -6.93 5.61 8.15
C PHE A 8 -5.77 4.84 8.79
N LEU A 9 -4.94 4.20 7.98
CA LEU A 9 -3.81 3.41 8.45
C LEU A 9 -2.81 4.28 9.21
N PHE A 10 -2.69 5.57 8.86
CA PHE A 10 -1.88 6.52 9.60
C PHE A 10 -2.41 6.73 11.03
N ILE A 11 -3.71 6.98 11.19
CA ILE A 11 -4.36 7.12 12.52
C ILE A 11 -4.22 5.82 13.31
N PHE A 12 -4.46 4.69 12.66
CA PHE A 12 -4.28 3.36 13.25
C PHE A 12 -2.86 3.15 13.77
N GLY A 13 -1.85 3.49 12.96
CA GLY A 13 -0.44 3.39 13.33
C GLY A 13 -0.10 4.26 14.55
N LEU A 14 -0.63 5.49 14.64
CA LEU A 14 -0.43 6.36 15.80
C LEU A 14 -0.98 5.75 17.09
N VAL A 15 -2.15 5.10 17.03
CA VAL A 15 -2.72 4.40 18.19
C VAL A 15 -1.83 3.25 18.62
N VAL A 16 -1.37 2.40 17.68
CA VAL A 16 -0.47 1.29 18.00
C VAL A 16 0.84 1.78 18.61
N VAL A 17 1.42 2.87 18.09
CA VAL A 17 2.63 3.47 18.66
C VAL A 17 2.38 4.02 20.06
N ALA A 18 1.26 4.69 20.31
CA ALA A 18 0.92 5.21 21.63
C ALA A 18 0.82 4.08 22.68
N PHE A 19 0.16 2.97 22.36
CA PHE A 19 0.11 1.80 23.23
C PHE A 19 1.48 1.11 23.38
N ALA A 20 2.29 1.05 22.31
CA ALA A 20 3.65 0.52 22.38
C ALA A 20 4.52 1.31 23.35
N LEU A 21 4.45 2.64 23.29
CA LEU A 21 5.16 3.52 24.22
C LEU A 21 4.65 3.36 25.65
N SER A 22 3.32 3.31 25.84
CA SER A 22 2.71 3.10 27.16
C SER A 22 3.16 1.80 27.82
N LEU A 23 3.19 0.69 27.07
CA LEU A 23 3.62 -0.61 27.60
C LEU A 23 5.14 -0.68 27.79
N SER A 24 5.92 -0.03 26.92
CA SER A 24 7.37 0.02 27.09
C SER A 24 7.78 0.78 28.35
N GLU A 25 7.10 1.87 28.69
CA GLU A 25 7.36 2.60 29.93
C GLU A 25 6.99 1.77 31.17
N LEU A 26 5.92 0.96 31.09
CA LEU A 26 5.52 0.08 32.19
C LEU A 26 6.51 -1.07 32.43
N TYR A 27 7.10 -1.63 31.37
CA TYR A 27 7.93 -2.83 31.42
C TYR A 27 9.45 -2.61 31.26
N TRP A 28 9.88 -1.39 30.93
CA TRP A 28 11.30 -1.04 30.71
C TRP A 28 12.21 -1.57 31.83
N TYR A 29 11.81 -1.39 33.08
CA TYR A 29 12.61 -1.81 34.24
C TYR A 29 12.84 -3.32 34.30
N TYR A 30 11.80 -4.11 34.00
CA TYR A 30 11.82 -5.57 34.09
C TYR A 30 12.56 -6.24 32.92
N GLY A 31 12.77 -5.50 31.82
CA GLY A 31 13.58 -5.93 30.69
C GLY A 31 15.09 -5.86 30.93
N THR A 32 15.54 -5.17 31.98
CA THR A 32 16.98 -4.98 32.24
C THR A 32 17.66 -6.30 32.66
N PRO A 33 18.93 -6.53 32.25
CA PRO A 33 19.66 -7.75 32.61
C PRO A 33 19.88 -7.91 34.12
N ALA A 34 19.84 -6.81 34.88
CA ALA A 34 19.90 -6.82 36.34
C ALA A 34 18.57 -7.23 36.98
N ALA A 35 17.44 -6.65 36.52
CA ALA A 35 16.11 -7.03 37.01
C ALA A 35 15.79 -8.50 36.68
N LYS A 36 16.12 -8.96 35.47
CA LYS A 36 15.90 -10.34 35.05
C LYS A 36 16.60 -11.37 35.95
N LYS A 37 17.77 -11.03 36.51
CA LYS A 37 18.49 -11.90 37.47
C LYS A 37 17.90 -11.86 38.88
N LEU A 38 17.28 -10.75 39.27
CA LEU A 38 16.72 -10.55 40.61
C LEU A 38 15.35 -11.22 40.76
N PHE A 39 14.52 -11.14 39.72
CA PHE A 39 13.13 -11.63 39.73
C PHE A 39 13.03 -13.11 39.30
N CYS A 40 14.10 -13.69 38.77
CA CYS A 40 14.20 -15.11 38.44
C CYS A 40 15.11 -15.85 39.44
N PRO A 41 14.57 -16.61 40.41
CA PRO A 41 15.40 -17.43 41.28
C PRO A 41 16.01 -18.59 40.47
N LEU A 42 17.33 -18.57 40.31
CA LEU A 42 18.14 -19.71 39.88
C LEU A 42 18.16 -20.76 41.00
N ASN A 43 17.08 -21.51 41.17
CA ASN A 43 17.16 -22.75 41.93
C ASN A 43 17.72 -23.84 41.02
N ASN A 44 18.83 -24.41 41.48
CA ASN A 44 19.64 -25.37 40.76
C ASN A 44 18.82 -26.50 40.13
N SER A 45 19.15 -26.76 38.86
CA SER A 45 18.81 -27.93 38.05
C SER A 45 17.40 -27.93 37.43
N THR A 46 17.42 -27.98 36.09
CA THR A 46 16.33 -28.30 35.14
C THR A 46 15.14 -27.35 34.94
N SER A 47 15.14 -26.16 35.56
CA SER A 47 14.14 -25.10 35.28
C SER A 47 14.74 -23.81 34.67
N GLY A 48 15.95 -23.88 34.09
CA GLY A 48 16.64 -22.71 33.53
C GLY A 48 16.07 -22.18 32.20
N ALA A 49 15.08 -22.85 31.61
CA ALA A 49 14.56 -22.54 30.27
C ALA A 49 13.38 -21.54 30.27
N GLN A 50 12.75 -21.24 31.42
CA GLN A 50 11.65 -20.27 31.46
C GLN A 50 12.12 -18.82 31.67
N CYS A 51 13.22 -18.61 32.39
CA CYS A 51 13.80 -17.28 32.59
C CYS A 51 14.72 -16.81 31.46
N THR A 52 14.81 -17.55 30.35
CA THR A 52 15.45 -17.07 29.13
C THR A 52 14.46 -16.38 28.20
N LYS A 53 13.13 -16.52 28.40
CA LYS A 53 12.14 -15.81 27.60
C LYS A 53 12.37 -14.29 27.73
N ASN A 54 12.37 -13.59 26.60
CA ASN A 54 12.50 -12.14 26.57
C ASN A 54 11.22 -11.54 27.13
N VAL A 55 11.34 -10.56 28.03
CA VAL A 55 10.19 -9.81 28.52
C VAL A 55 9.66 -9.04 27.31
N LEU A 56 8.49 -9.45 26.83
CA LEU A 56 7.73 -8.68 25.85
C LEU A 56 7.55 -7.28 26.46
N PHE A 57 7.82 -6.24 25.71
CA PHE A 57 7.78 -4.83 26.15
C PHE A 57 9.02 -4.23 26.81
N SER A 58 10.18 -4.92 26.79
CA SER A 58 11.44 -4.32 27.29
C SER A 58 11.89 -3.09 26.49
N ASN A 59 11.72 -3.14 25.17
CA ASN A 59 12.11 -2.10 24.22
C ASN A 59 10.89 -1.62 23.44
N VAL A 60 10.87 -0.36 23.01
CA VAL A 60 9.80 0.20 22.15
C VAL A 60 9.64 -0.63 20.86
N ARG A 61 10.75 -1.03 20.24
CA ARG A 61 10.74 -1.85 19.01
C ARG A 61 10.11 -3.22 19.23
N GLU A 62 10.48 -3.89 20.32
CA GLU A 62 9.90 -5.19 20.66
C GLU A 62 8.42 -5.05 21.00
N SER A 63 8.06 -4.01 21.75
CA SER A 63 6.67 -3.66 22.08
C SER A 63 5.81 -3.50 20.83
N PHE A 64 6.32 -2.76 19.83
CA PHE A 64 5.63 -2.58 18.56
C PHE A 64 5.47 -3.91 17.82
N GLY A 65 6.53 -4.73 17.74
CA GLY A 65 6.47 -6.04 17.10
C GLY A 65 5.47 -6.99 17.78
N THR A 66 5.45 -7.00 19.11
CA THR A 66 4.50 -7.78 19.91
C THR A 66 3.06 -7.31 19.70
N LEU A 67 2.80 -6.00 19.72
CA LEU A 67 1.46 -5.46 19.48
C LEU A 67 0.99 -5.73 18.05
N TYR A 68 1.89 -5.67 17.06
CA TYR A 68 1.57 -6.04 15.69
C TYR A 68 1.08 -7.49 15.59
N TRP A 69 1.78 -8.45 16.20
CA TRP A 69 1.34 -9.86 16.21
C TRP A 69 0.09 -10.08 17.06
N ALA A 70 -0.12 -9.27 18.10
CA ALA A 70 -1.33 -9.31 18.92
C ALA A 70 -2.61 -8.98 18.13
N ILE A 71 -2.54 -8.14 17.09
CA ILE A 71 -3.68 -7.87 16.19
C ILE A 71 -4.21 -9.16 15.55
N PHE A 72 -3.30 -10.07 15.19
CA PHE A 72 -3.65 -11.38 14.60
C PHE A 72 -4.00 -12.43 15.67
N GLY A 73 -4.06 -12.06 16.95
CA GLY A 73 -4.29 -12.97 18.06
C GLY A 73 -3.09 -13.85 18.40
N GLN A 74 -1.91 -13.58 17.82
CA GLN A 74 -0.70 -14.36 18.06
C GLN A 74 0.16 -13.69 19.12
N PHE A 75 -0.23 -13.83 20.39
CA PHE A 75 0.55 -13.34 21.53
C PHE A 75 0.42 -14.26 22.74
N ASP A 76 1.51 -14.40 23.49
CA ASP A 76 1.56 -15.25 24.68
C ASP A 76 1.31 -14.41 25.93
N LEU A 77 0.14 -14.58 26.54
CA LEU A 77 -0.26 -13.88 27.77
C LEU A 77 0.59 -14.26 28.98
N SER A 78 1.25 -15.43 28.94
CA SER A 78 2.13 -15.88 30.03
C SER A 78 3.41 -15.05 30.16
N LEU A 79 3.71 -14.19 29.17
CA LEU A 79 4.85 -13.29 29.18
C LEU A 79 4.56 -11.94 29.85
N ILE A 80 3.30 -11.67 30.15
CA ILE A 80 2.84 -10.47 30.86
C ILE A 80 3.02 -10.66 32.37
N SER A 81 2.84 -11.89 32.87
CA SER A 81 2.98 -12.20 34.28
C SER A 81 4.47 -12.17 34.70
N LEU A 82 4.77 -11.41 35.74
CA LEU A 82 6.13 -11.28 36.25
C LEU A 82 6.36 -12.25 37.41
N SER A 83 7.58 -12.77 37.50
CA SER A 83 8.04 -13.52 38.67
C SER A 83 8.33 -12.56 39.82
N GLY A 84 7.32 -12.30 40.65
CA GLY A 84 7.39 -11.38 41.80
C GLY A 84 5.99 -10.99 42.29
N ARG A 85 5.83 -10.61 43.57
CA ARG A 85 4.53 -10.16 44.12
C ARG A 85 4.20 -8.72 43.67
N HIS A 86 4.03 -8.48 42.37
CA HIS A 86 3.72 -7.16 41.79
C HIS A 86 2.34 -7.15 41.12
N PHE A 87 1.28 -7.33 41.92
CA PHE A 87 -0.10 -7.43 41.42
C PHE A 87 -0.61 -6.16 40.72
N ILE A 88 -0.12 -4.97 41.13
CA ILE A 88 -0.56 -3.69 40.55
C ILE A 88 -0.03 -3.56 39.12
N THR A 89 1.27 -3.77 38.92
CA THR A 89 1.91 -3.67 37.59
C THR A 89 1.30 -4.67 36.62
N GLU A 90 1.11 -5.91 37.07
CA GLU A 90 0.46 -6.95 36.27
C GLU A 90 -0.99 -6.56 35.94
N GLY A 91 -1.78 -6.13 36.92
CA GLY A 91 -3.17 -5.70 36.69
C GLY A 91 -3.30 -4.56 35.68
N VAL A 92 -2.41 -3.57 35.74
CA VAL A 92 -2.36 -2.46 34.77
C VAL A 92 -1.97 -2.95 33.38
N ALA A 93 -1.01 -3.88 33.28
CA ALA A 93 -0.59 -4.46 32.01
C ALA A 93 -1.71 -5.26 31.32
N TRP A 94 -2.40 -6.11 32.08
CA TRP A 94 -3.58 -6.85 31.62
C TRP A 94 -4.67 -5.90 31.14
N SER A 95 -4.94 -4.83 31.90
CA SER A 95 -5.92 -3.81 31.54
C SER A 95 -5.55 -3.07 30.24
N LEU A 96 -4.29 -2.66 30.09
CA LEU A 96 -3.81 -1.95 28.89
C LEU A 96 -3.88 -2.83 27.63
N ILE A 97 -3.51 -4.11 27.73
CA ILE A 97 -3.58 -5.04 26.61
C ILE A 97 -5.03 -5.37 26.24
N ALA A 98 -5.91 -5.51 27.24
CA ALA A 98 -7.34 -5.70 26.99
C ALA A 98 -7.96 -4.47 26.30
N LEU A 99 -7.65 -3.27 26.80
CA LEU A 99 -8.10 -2.01 26.20
C LEU A 99 -7.58 -1.84 24.78
N TYR A 100 -6.30 -2.18 24.54
CA TYR A 100 -5.71 -2.19 23.20
C TYR A 100 -6.52 -3.07 22.24
N HIS A 101 -6.86 -4.30 22.63
CA HIS A 101 -7.64 -5.21 21.78
C HIS A 101 -9.05 -4.67 21.52
N VAL A 102 -9.72 -4.10 22.52
CA VAL A 102 -11.04 -3.47 22.34
C VAL A 102 -10.95 -2.33 21.32
N VAL A 103 -10.00 -1.41 21.49
CA VAL A 103 -9.86 -0.26 20.58
C VAL A 103 -9.47 -0.70 19.18
N VAL A 104 -8.45 -1.56 19.05
CA VAL A 104 -7.91 -1.97 17.75
C VAL A 104 -8.86 -2.91 17.00
N ILE A 105 -9.37 -3.94 17.66
CA ILE A 105 -10.20 -4.95 16.99
C ILE A 105 -11.64 -4.49 16.86
N LEU A 106 -12.26 -3.96 17.93
CA LEU A 106 -13.69 -3.65 17.91
C LEU A 106 -14.00 -2.27 17.35
N VAL A 107 -13.16 -1.27 17.59
CA VAL A 107 -13.45 0.09 17.11
C VAL A 107 -12.77 0.33 15.75
N MET A 108 -11.45 0.16 15.67
CA MET A 108 -10.71 0.54 14.48
C MET A 108 -11.03 -0.34 13.27
N ILE A 109 -11.07 -1.67 13.40
CA ILE A 109 -11.40 -2.54 12.26
C ILE A 109 -12.82 -2.25 11.75
N ASN A 110 -13.80 -2.06 12.65
CA ASN A 110 -15.17 -1.76 12.24
C ASN A 110 -15.28 -0.40 11.54
N MET A 111 -14.53 0.60 11.97
CA MET A 111 -14.44 1.89 11.29
C MET A 111 -13.72 1.78 9.93
N LEU A 112 -12.68 0.94 9.81
CA LEU A 112 -12.00 0.69 8.54
C LEU A 112 -12.95 0.05 7.52
N ILE A 113 -13.72 -0.96 7.94
CA ILE A 113 -14.70 -1.63 7.07
C ILE A 113 -15.77 -0.63 6.63
N ALA A 114 -16.28 0.21 7.54
CA ALA A 114 -17.27 1.23 7.22
C ALA A 114 -16.74 2.23 6.17
N MET A 115 -15.54 2.78 6.36
CA MET A 115 -14.95 3.70 5.38
C MET A 115 -14.63 3.05 4.05
N MET A 116 -14.21 1.78 4.07
CA MET A 116 -13.99 1.00 2.84
C MET A 116 -15.29 0.83 2.05
N SER A 117 -16.39 0.47 2.72
CA SER A 117 -17.70 0.32 2.09
C SER A 117 -18.15 1.60 1.42
N GLN A 118 -18.10 2.73 2.14
CA GLN A 118 -18.50 4.02 1.57
C GLN A 118 -17.65 4.40 0.35
N SER A 119 -16.32 4.29 0.46
CA SER A 119 -15.43 4.64 -0.65
C SER A 119 -15.54 3.68 -1.85
N TYR A 120 -15.94 2.43 -1.61
CA TYR A 120 -16.23 1.47 -2.67
C TYR A 120 -17.50 1.87 -3.42
N ASP A 121 -18.57 2.21 -2.71
CA ASP A 121 -19.82 2.65 -3.32
C ASP A 121 -19.59 3.88 -4.20
N GLU A 122 -18.84 4.87 -3.71
CA GLU A 122 -18.45 6.06 -4.49
C GLU A 122 -17.61 5.71 -5.73
N THR A 123 -16.71 4.74 -5.65
CA THR A 123 -15.86 4.34 -6.79
C THR A 123 -16.67 3.49 -7.80
N SER A 124 -17.64 2.71 -7.32
CA SER A 124 -18.41 1.76 -8.13
C SER A 124 -19.24 2.44 -9.22
N THR A 125 -19.75 3.66 -8.96
CA THR A 125 -20.62 4.38 -9.90
C THR A 125 -19.92 4.71 -11.23
N ASN A 126 -18.60 4.92 -11.20
CA ASN A 126 -17.80 5.27 -12.39
C ASN A 126 -16.86 4.14 -12.84
N ALA A 127 -16.89 2.98 -12.17
CA ALA A 127 -15.92 1.91 -12.36
C ALA A 127 -15.86 1.41 -13.82
N GLU A 128 -16.99 1.31 -14.52
CA GLU A 128 -16.98 0.90 -15.92
C GLU A 128 -16.29 1.89 -16.85
N VAL A 129 -16.50 3.19 -16.62
CA VAL A 129 -15.92 4.26 -17.44
C VAL A 129 -14.42 4.31 -17.23
N GLU A 130 -13.98 4.29 -15.97
CA GLU A 130 -12.56 4.27 -15.61
C GLU A 130 -11.86 3.01 -16.14
N TRP A 131 -12.48 1.84 -15.99
CA TRP A 131 -11.94 0.60 -16.52
C TRP A 131 -11.80 0.64 -18.04
N LYS A 132 -12.83 1.11 -18.77
CA LYS A 132 -12.78 1.26 -20.23
C LYS A 132 -11.70 2.26 -20.65
N LEU A 133 -11.51 3.36 -19.91
CA LEU A 133 -10.47 4.36 -20.15
C LEU A 133 -9.06 3.77 -19.96
N HIS A 134 -8.81 3.09 -18.83
CA HIS A 134 -7.54 2.44 -18.56
C HIS A 134 -7.25 1.34 -19.59
N ARG A 135 -8.25 0.54 -19.96
CA ARG A 135 -8.13 -0.47 -21.01
C ARG A 135 -7.76 0.15 -22.35
N ALA A 136 -8.43 1.23 -22.76
CA ALA A 136 -8.11 1.94 -23.99
C ALA A 136 -6.69 2.54 -23.96
N ALA A 137 -6.25 3.08 -22.81
CA ALA A 137 -4.90 3.58 -22.62
C ALA A 137 -3.85 2.47 -22.80
N VAL A 138 -4.09 1.28 -22.26
CA VAL A 138 -3.23 0.10 -22.48
C VAL A 138 -3.19 -0.27 -23.97
N TRP A 139 -4.34 -0.31 -24.64
CA TRP A 139 -4.41 -0.63 -26.07
C TRP A 139 -3.68 0.40 -26.93
N LEU A 140 -3.79 1.69 -26.61
CA LEU A 140 -3.10 2.77 -27.31
C LEU A 140 -1.57 2.62 -27.27
N ARG A 141 -1.00 2.10 -26.18
CA ARG A 141 0.44 1.81 -26.09
C ARG A 141 0.89 0.79 -27.14
N PHE A 142 0.06 -0.22 -27.42
CA PHE A 142 0.31 -1.21 -28.47
C PHE A 142 0.11 -0.62 -29.87
N ILE A 143 -0.92 0.21 -30.07
CA ILE A 143 -1.21 0.85 -31.37
C ILE A 143 -0.09 1.81 -31.78
N ARG A 144 0.43 2.60 -30.83
CA ARG A 144 1.54 3.55 -31.09
C ARG A 144 2.89 2.87 -31.34
N LYS A 145 2.97 1.54 -31.22
CA LYS A 145 4.21 0.74 -31.38
C LYS A 145 5.36 1.24 -30.48
N GLU A 146 5.04 1.79 -29.31
CA GLU A 146 6.05 2.28 -28.35
C GLU A 146 6.96 1.15 -27.87
N ASN A 147 6.44 -0.08 -27.78
CA ASN A 147 7.19 -1.31 -27.52
C ASN A 147 6.80 -2.40 -28.52
N SER A 148 7.49 -2.46 -29.66
CA SER A 148 7.24 -3.47 -30.70
C SER A 148 7.70 -4.88 -30.30
N LEU A 149 8.53 -5.00 -29.27
CA LEU A 149 9.13 -6.26 -28.81
C LEU A 149 8.76 -6.45 -27.33
N PRO A 150 8.32 -7.64 -26.91
CA PRO A 150 8.11 -7.90 -25.49
C PRO A 150 9.45 -7.84 -24.73
N PRO A 151 9.50 -7.38 -23.47
CA PRO A 151 10.66 -7.62 -22.60
C PRO A 151 10.89 -9.15 -22.49
N PRO A 152 12.13 -9.69 -22.60
CA PRO A 152 13.45 -9.03 -22.65
C PRO A 152 13.95 -8.65 -24.05
N MET A 153 13.24 -9.00 -25.13
CA MET A 153 13.66 -8.76 -26.52
C MET A 153 13.75 -7.27 -26.88
N ASN A 154 13.18 -6.39 -26.07
CA ASN A 154 13.32 -4.93 -26.18
C ASN A 154 14.74 -4.41 -25.86
N VAL A 155 15.60 -5.22 -25.21
CA VAL A 155 16.98 -4.84 -24.87
C VAL A 155 17.94 -5.09 -26.03
N ILE A 156 17.61 -6.02 -26.94
CA ILE A 156 18.43 -6.32 -28.10
C ILE A 156 18.29 -5.14 -29.07
N PRO A 157 19.36 -4.35 -29.30
CA PRO A 157 19.28 -3.24 -30.25
C PRO A 157 18.92 -3.81 -31.63
N ASN A 158 18.18 -3.04 -32.44
CA ASN A 158 17.90 -3.43 -33.83
C ASN A 158 19.21 -3.50 -34.64
N ILE A 159 19.85 -4.67 -34.61
CA ILE A 159 21.08 -5.02 -35.33
C ILE A 159 21.05 -4.54 -36.79
N PRO A 160 19.97 -4.73 -37.59
CA PRO A 160 19.95 -4.25 -38.97
C PRO A 160 19.94 -2.73 -39.11
N LYS A 161 19.30 -1.98 -38.19
CA LYS A 161 19.33 -0.50 -38.20
C LYS A 161 20.67 0.06 -37.76
N TRP A 162 21.35 -0.62 -36.83
CA TRP A 162 22.68 -0.24 -36.37
C TRP A 162 23.73 -0.46 -37.49
N ILE A 163 23.67 -1.61 -38.18
CA ILE A 163 24.53 -1.90 -39.34
C ILE A 163 24.23 -0.97 -40.52
N SER A 164 22.95 -0.65 -40.79
CA SER A 164 22.60 0.29 -41.85
C SER A 164 23.06 1.72 -41.53
N LYS A 165 23.04 2.16 -40.26
CA LYS A 165 23.58 3.47 -39.84
C LYS A 165 25.10 3.55 -40.00
N LEU A 166 25.82 2.48 -39.64
CA LEU A 166 27.27 2.34 -39.88
C LEU A 166 27.61 2.38 -41.38
N LYS A 167 26.77 1.77 -42.24
CA LYS A 167 26.93 1.83 -43.71
C LYS A 167 26.44 3.15 -44.33
N CYS A 168 25.39 3.78 -43.80
CA CYS A 168 24.84 5.07 -44.26
C CYS A 168 25.72 6.26 -43.86
N SER A 169 26.61 6.12 -42.87
CA SER A 169 27.61 7.16 -42.52
C SER A 169 28.50 7.53 -43.71
N ARG A 170 28.55 6.70 -44.76
CA ARG A 170 29.27 6.99 -46.00
C ARG A 170 28.40 7.51 -47.16
N LYS A 171 27.05 7.55 -47.07
CA LYS A 171 26.21 7.91 -48.25
C LYS A 171 24.82 8.53 -48.02
N CYS A 172 24.42 8.94 -46.82
CA CYS A 172 23.03 9.39 -46.58
C CYS A 172 22.94 10.88 -46.20
N ASN A 173 23.14 11.77 -47.18
CA ASN A 173 22.59 13.13 -47.19
C ASN A 173 21.35 13.14 -48.09
N GLN A 174 20.25 12.55 -47.64
CA GLN A 174 18.94 12.91 -48.16
C GLN A 174 18.12 13.45 -47.00
N PRO A 175 17.65 14.71 -47.07
CA PRO A 175 16.70 15.21 -46.09
C PRO A 175 15.44 14.36 -46.20
N GLU A 176 15.01 13.76 -45.09
CA GLU A 176 13.69 13.17 -45.00
C GLU A 176 12.67 14.28 -45.31
N THR A 177 12.14 14.28 -46.53
CA THR A 177 10.96 15.05 -46.85
C THR A 177 9.84 14.46 -46.03
N LYS A 178 9.54 15.10 -44.89
CA LYS A 178 8.31 14.88 -44.15
C LYS A 178 7.17 15.01 -45.17
N LYS A 179 6.59 13.89 -45.59
CA LYS A 179 5.39 13.88 -46.44
C LYS A 179 4.25 14.48 -45.61
N GLY A 180 4.13 15.80 -45.66
CA GLY A 180 2.97 16.57 -45.19
C GLY A 180 1.79 16.45 -46.15
N VAL A 181 1.49 15.23 -46.60
CA VAL A 181 0.47 14.96 -47.62
C VAL A 181 -0.64 14.17 -46.94
N GLY A 182 -1.54 14.90 -46.27
CA GLY A 182 -2.71 14.31 -45.62
C GLY A 182 -3.50 15.25 -44.71
N THR A 183 -2.94 16.39 -44.31
CA THR A 183 -3.54 17.28 -43.31
C THR A 183 -4.75 18.07 -43.83
N SER A 184 -4.71 18.62 -45.05
CA SER A 184 -5.79 19.49 -45.55
C SER A 184 -7.13 18.77 -45.81
N TYR A 185 -7.09 17.56 -46.41
CA TYR A 185 -8.31 16.77 -46.65
C TYR A 185 -8.89 16.19 -45.35
N GLY A 186 -8.03 15.69 -44.46
CA GLY A 186 -8.45 15.20 -43.15
C GLY A 186 -9.06 16.29 -42.27
N GLU A 187 -8.54 17.52 -42.34
CA GLU A 187 -9.12 18.67 -41.64
C GLU A 187 -10.50 19.06 -42.16
N LYS A 188 -10.73 19.02 -43.49
CA LYS A 188 -12.05 19.29 -44.08
C LYS A 188 -13.09 18.27 -43.62
N LEU A 189 -12.78 16.97 -43.74
CA LEU A 189 -13.68 15.91 -43.24
C LEU A 189 -13.93 16.00 -41.73
N ARG A 190 -12.90 16.34 -40.95
CA ARG A 190 -13.06 16.50 -39.51
C ARG A 190 -14.03 17.63 -39.17
N LYS A 191 -13.94 18.77 -39.87
CA LYS A 191 -14.86 19.91 -39.66
C LYS A 191 -16.30 19.53 -40.02
N GLU A 192 -16.50 18.82 -41.12
CA GLU A 192 -17.82 18.33 -41.55
C GLU A 192 -18.43 17.32 -40.56
N ALA A 193 -17.63 16.37 -40.06
CA ALA A 193 -18.07 15.44 -39.04
C ALA A 193 -18.46 16.15 -37.73
N ILE A 194 -17.69 17.16 -37.31
CA ILE A 194 -18.00 17.96 -36.12
C ILE A 194 -19.31 18.71 -36.29
N SER A 195 -19.57 19.34 -37.45
CA SER A 195 -20.84 20.04 -37.68
C SER A 195 -22.05 19.09 -37.61
N MET A 196 -21.95 17.90 -38.20
CA MET A 196 -23.02 16.89 -38.12
C MET A 196 -23.27 16.42 -36.68
N LEU A 197 -22.20 16.22 -35.90
CA LEU A 197 -22.33 15.85 -34.49
C LEU A 197 -22.97 16.96 -33.64
N LEU A 198 -22.63 18.22 -33.91
CA LEU A 198 -23.21 19.37 -33.23
C LEU A 198 -24.71 19.51 -33.53
N GLU A 199 -25.13 19.32 -34.77
CA GLU A 199 -26.55 19.31 -35.14
C GLU A 199 -27.31 18.19 -34.44
N ARG A 200 -26.75 16.97 -34.43
CA ARG A 200 -27.35 15.84 -33.72
C ARG A 200 -27.47 16.10 -32.22
N TYR A 201 -26.45 16.68 -31.60
CA TYR A 201 -26.45 17.00 -30.17
C TYR A 201 -27.49 18.07 -29.83
N LYS A 202 -27.57 19.16 -30.62
CA LYS A 202 -28.60 20.19 -30.48
C LYS A 202 -30.00 19.60 -30.61
N TYR A 203 -30.25 18.76 -31.61
CA TYR A 203 -31.54 18.12 -31.80
C TYR A 203 -31.94 17.25 -30.60
N ASN A 204 -31.04 16.40 -30.12
CA ASN A 204 -31.31 15.53 -28.96
C ASN A 204 -31.50 16.29 -27.64
N THR A 205 -30.84 17.45 -27.45
CA THR A 205 -31.00 18.27 -26.25
C THR A 205 -32.31 19.06 -26.23
N HIS A 206 -32.90 19.34 -27.40
CA HIS A 206 -34.24 19.93 -27.50
C HIS A 206 -35.36 18.92 -27.21
N LEU A 207 -35.11 17.62 -27.41
CA LEU A 207 -36.08 16.54 -27.15
C LEU A 207 -36.14 16.07 -25.70
N THR A 208 -35.14 16.40 -24.88
CA THR A 208 -35.05 16.00 -23.46
C THR A 208 -35.49 17.08 -22.48
N LYS A 209 -35.91 18.25 -22.97
CA LYS A 209 -36.59 19.31 -22.19
C LYS A 209 -38.10 19.21 -22.38
#